data_AF-A0AAE0GMI9-F1
#
_entry.id   AF-A0AAE0GMI9-F1
#
_cell.length_a   1.000
_cell.length_b   1.000
_cell.length_c   1.000
_cell.angle_alpha   90.00
_cell.angle_beta   90.00
_cell.angle_gamma   90.00
#
_symmetry.space_group_name_H-M   'P 1'
#
loop_
_entity.id
_entity.type
_entity.pdbx_description
1 polymer ?
#
loop_
_entity_poly.entity_id
_entity_poly.type
_entity_poly.pdbx_seq_one_letter_code
_entity_poly.pdbx_strand_id
1 'polypeptide(L)'
;MAFIEEFLRHAIKATMEKPEDRDAAFYEHITKTTEACAKLKSEWEAPTKTWGFWKNEKNNGAYKYQLDPSLPKLPGRRVLFSDAA
;
A
#
# COMPACT_ATOMS: atom_id res chain seq x y z
N MET A 1 3.31 -56.17 22.80
CA MET A 1 2.52 -54.92 22.71
C MET A 1 3.31 -53.69 23.15
N ALA A 2 4.06 -53.73 24.26
CA ALA A 2 4.83 -52.57 24.77
C ALA A 2 5.90 -52.03 23.80
N PHE A 3 6.65 -52.90 23.11
CA PHE A 3 7.72 -52.48 22.20
C PHE A 3 7.23 -51.64 21.00
N ILE A 4 6.10 -52.04 20.40
CA ILE A 4 5.51 -51.31 19.27
C ILE A 4 4.99 -49.95 19.73
N GLU A 5 4.41 -49.89 20.93
CA GLU A 5 3.92 -48.65 21.53
C GLU A 5 5.05 -47.66 21.86
N GLU A 6 6.16 -48.14 22.43
CA GLU A 6 7.34 -47.33 22.71
C GLU A 6 7.99 -46.79 21.44
N PHE A 7 8.12 -47.65 20.40
CA PHE A 7 8.64 -47.25 19.10
C PHE A 7 7.76 -46.16 18.45
N LEU A 8 6.44 -46.34 18.45
CA LEU A 8 5.52 -45.35 17.90
C LEU A 8 5.57 -44.03 18.67
N ARG A 9 5.65 -44.06 20.01
CA ARG A 9 5.81 -42.84 20.82
C ARG A 9 7.11 -42.10 20.50
N HIS A 10 8.20 -42.81 20.26
CA HIS A 10 9.49 -42.20 19.94
C HIS A 10 9.55 -41.67 18.51
N ALA A 11 8.93 -42.38 17.56
CA ALA A 11 8.79 -41.94 16.17
C ALA A 11 7.91 -40.67 16.09
N ILE A 12 6.77 -40.65 16.78
CA ILE A 12 5.89 -39.48 16.84
C ILE A 12 6.60 -38.29 17.50
N LYS A 13 7.30 -38.50 18.63
CA LYS A 13 8.09 -37.44 19.27
C LYS A 13 9.20 -36.87 18.37
N ALA A 14 9.85 -37.72 17.56
CA ALA A 14 10.87 -37.27 16.62
C ALA A 14 10.29 -36.45 15.46
N THR A 15 9.02 -36.66 15.12
CA THR A 15 8.31 -35.87 14.10
C THR A 15 7.67 -34.59 14.63
N MET A 16 7.64 -34.37 15.95
CA MET A 16 7.13 -33.12 16.52
C MET A 16 8.18 -32.02 16.39
N GLU A 17 7.75 -30.82 15.97
CA GLU A 17 8.60 -29.63 15.95
C GLU A 17 9.20 -29.36 17.34
N LYS A 18 10.49 -29.00 17.36
CA LYS A 18 11.13 -28.56 18.60
C LYS A 18 10.48 -27.25 19.03
N PRO A 19 10.21 -27.06 20.33
CA PRO A 19 9.58 -25.85 20.84
C PRO A 19 10.40 -24.59 20.52
N GLU A 20 11.73 -24.71 20.50
CA GLU A 20 12.65 -23.62 20.19
C GLU A 20 12.51 -23.13 18.74
N ASP A 21 12.37 -24.05 17.77
CA ASP A 21 12.23 -23.71 16.36
C ASP A 21 10.89 -22.99 16.10
N ARG A 22 9.83 -23.44 16.77
CA ARG A 22 8.51 -22.79 16.71
C ARG A 22 8.53 -21.38 17.27
N ASP A 23 9.14 -21.22 18.45
CA ASP A 23 9.21 -19.91 19.11
C ASP A 23 10.10 -18.96 18.29
N ALA A 24 11.21 -19.44 17.71
CA ALA A 24 12.05 -18.69 16.79
C ALA A 24 11.28 -18.22 15.54
N ALA A 25 10.49 -19.11 14.90
CA ALA A 25 9.65 -18.74 13.76
C ALA A 25 8.58 -17.69 14.11
N PHE A 26 8.02 -17.78 15.32
CA PHE A 26 7.06 -16.79 15.81
C PHE A 26 7.72 -15.41 16.05
N TYR A 27 8.91 -15.38 16.66
CA TYR A 27 9.68 -14.15 16.82
C TYR A 27 10.10 -13.55 15.47
N GLU A 28 10.50 -14.38 14.51
CA GLU A 28 10.81 -13.93 13.14
C GLU A 28 9.58 -13.29 12.47
N HIS A 29 8.39 -13.86 12.68
CA HIS A 29 7.16 -13.28 12.17
C HIS A 29 6.83 -11.93 12.82
N ILE A 30 6.94 -11.82 14.15
CA ILE A 30 6.71 -10.57 14.88
C ILE A 30 7.70 -9.49 14.43
N THR A 31 8.98 -9.82 14.33
CA THR A 31 10.00 -8.86 13.88
C THR A 31 9.70 -8.34 12.48
N LYS A 32 9.42 -9.23 11.52
CA LYS A 32 9.02 -8.84 10.15
C LYS A 32 7.79 -7.94 10.11
N THR A 33 6.75 -8.25 10.89
CA THR A 33 5.52 -7.45 10.91
C THR A 33 5.74 -6.08 11.55
N THR A 34 6.50 -6.02 12.64
CA THR A 34 6.82 -4.74 13.31
C THR A 34 7.66 -3.83 12.41
N GLU A 35 8.65 -4.36 11.69
CA GLU A 35 9.45 -3.62 10.71
C GLU A 35 8.60 -3.08 9.56
N ALA A 36 7.70 -3.91 9.01
CA ALA A 36 6.79 -3.49 7.95
C ALA A 36 5.86 -2.35 8.41
N CYS A 37 5.32 -2.44 9.62
CA CYS A 37 4.49 -1.38 10.20
C CYS A 37 5.30 -0.11 10.48
N ALA A 38 6.55 -0.21 10.94
CA ALA A 38 7.41 0.94 11.16
C ALA A 38 7.67 1.71 9.86
N LYS A 39 7.96 0.98 8.77
CA LYS A 39 8.12 1.57 7.43
C LYS A 39 6.84 2.27 6.97
N LEU A 40 5.69 1.62 7.09
CA LEU A 40 4.40 2.20 6.71
C LEU A 40 4.09 3.48 7.49
N LYS A 41 4.39 3.52 8.79
CA LYS A 41 4.22 4.73 9.61
C LYS A 41 5.10 5.88 9.10
N SER A 42 6.36 5.60 8.77
CA SER A 42 7.26 6.62 8.21
C SER A 42 6.77 7.18 6.86
N GLU A 43 6.15 6.33 6.03
CA GLU A 43 5.54 6.74 4.76
C GLU A 43 4.25 7.54 4.97
N TRP A 44 3.51 7.26 6.04
CA TRP A 44 2.31 8.03 6.42
C TRP A 44 2.71 9.42 6.95
N GLU A 45 3.79 9.52 7.72
CA GLU A 45 4.32 10.81 8.18
C GLU A 45 4.84 11.67 7.03
N ALA A 46 5.11 11.09 5.85
CA ALA A 46 5.47 11.87 4.68
C ALA A 46 4.34 12.88 4.38
N PRO A 47 4.69 14.16 4.14
CA PRO A 47 3.69 15.19 3.94
C PRO A 47 2.87 14.84 2.71
N THR A 48 1.62 14.45 2.93
CA THR A 48 0.61 14.38 1.87
C THR A 48 0.37 15.80 1.35
N LYS A 49 -0.24 15.91 0.16
CA LYS A 49 -0.63 17.21 -0.40
C LYS A 49 -1.26 18.07 0.70
N THR A 50 -0.59 19.17 1.07
CA THR A 50 -1.03 20.03 2.17
C THR A 50 -2.45 20.52 1.90
N TRP A 51 -3.22 20.75 2.96
CA TRP A 51 -4.55 21.33 2.82
C TRP A 51 -4.51 22.58 1.93
N GLY A 52 -5.31 22.60 0.85
CA GLY A 52 -5.27 23.69 -0.13
C GLY A 52 -4.24 23.53 -1.26
N PHE A 53 -3.57 22.38 -1.41
CA PHE A 53 -2.77 22.08 -2.61
C PHE A 53 -3.57 22.23 -3.91
N TRP A 54 -4.86 21.87 -3.89
CA TRP A 54 -5.81 22.09 -4.99
C TRP A 54 -6.28 23.54 -5.11
N LYS A 55 -5.85 24.47 -4.25
CA LYS A 55 -6.07 25.91 -4.40
C LYS A 55 -4.87 26.59 -5.06
N ASN A 56 -3.75 25.89 -5.25
CA ASN A 56 -2.56 26.46 -5.88
C ASN A 56 -2.91 26.92 -7.30
N GLU A 57 -2.66 28.19 -7.58
CA GLU A 57 -3.03 28.84 -8.84
C GLU A 57 -2.37 28.16 -10.04
N LYS A 58 -1.16 27.60 -9.87
CA LYS A 58 -0.49 26.82 -10.92
C LYS A 58 -1.24 25.53 -11.27
N ASN A 59 -1.77 24.83 -10.27
CA ASN A 59 -2.52 23.59 -10.47
C ASN A 59 -3.94 23.85 -10.98
N ASN A 60 -4.53 24.98 -10.57
CA ASN A 60 -5.87 25.40 -10.99
C ASN A 60 -5.91 26.27 -12.25
N GLY A 61 -4.75 26.64 -12.81
CA GLY A 61 -4.69 27.49 -13.99
C GLY A 61 -5.55 26.94 -15.13
N ALA A 62 -5.46 25.63 -15.39
CA ALA A 62 -6.29 24.99 -16.40
C ALA A 62 -7.80 25.16 -16.14
N TYR A 63 -8.27 24.95 -14.91
CA TYR A 63 -9.69 25.10 -14.56
C TYR A 63 -10.13 26.57 -14.65
N LYS A 64 -9.34 27.50 -14.10
CA LYS A 64 -9.59 28.95 -14.16
C LYS A 64 -9.68 29.48 -15.60
N TYR A 65 -8.82 28.98 -16.49
CA TYR A 65 -8.79 29.38 -17.91
C TYR A 65 -9.63 28.46 -18.84
N GLN A 66 -10.36 27.48 -18.31
CA GLN A 66 -11.30 26.67 -19.09
C GLN A 66 -12.75 26.90 -18.68
N LEU A 67 -12.99 27.47 -17.49
CA LEU A 67 -14.30 27.86 -17.00
C LEU A 67 -14.93 29.02 -17.77
N ASP A 68 -14.12 29.90 -18.36
CA ASP A 68 -14.66 30.97 -19.19
C ASP A 68 -15.05 30.39 -20.57
N PRO A 69 -16.35 30.38 -20.89
CA PRO A 69 -16.88 29.78 -22.12
C PRO A 69 -16.45 30.53 -23.39
N SER A 70 -15.80 31.69 -23.27
CA SER A 70 -15.21 32.44 -24.38
C SER A 70 -13.78 31.96 -24.73
N LEU A 71 -13.04 31.40 -23.77
CA LEU A 71 -11.66 30.92 -23.97
C LEU A 71 -11.51 29.82 -25.05
N PRO A 72 -12.41 28.84 -25.19
CA PRO A 72 -12.32 27.86 -26.29
C PRO A 72 -12.65 28.46 -27.67
N LYS A 73 -13.24 29.65 -27.74
CA LYS A 73 -13.60 30.36 -28.98
C LYS A 73 -12.53 31.34 -29.47
N LEU A 74 -11.44 31.52 -28.73
CA LEU A 74 -10.35 32.42 -29.12
C LEU A 74 -9.60 31.91 -30.36
N PRO A 75 -9.24 32.83 -31.29
CA PRO A 75 -8.47 32.45 -32.47
C PRO A 75 -7.13 31.85 -32.08
N GLY A 76 -6.80 30.68 -32.65
CA GLY A 76 -5.54 29.96 -32.40
C GLY A 76 -5.61 28.84 -31.34
N ARG A 77 -6.75 28.63 -30.67
CA ARG A 77 -6.95 27.46 -29.78
C ARG A 77 -7.51 26.26 -30.53
N ARG A 78 -7.07 25.05 -30.17
CA ARG A 78 -7.65 23.80 -30.67
C ARG A 78 -9.07 23.64 -30.13
N VAL A 79 -10.06 23.61 -31.01
CA VAL A 79 -11.46 23.33 -30.66
C VAL A 79 -11.51 21.88 -30.16
N LEU A 80 -11.83 21.68 -28.88
CA LEU A 80 -11.81 20.34 -28.26
C LEU A 80 -13.08 19.52 -28.59
N PHE A 81 -14.17 20.20 -28.94
CA PHE A 81 -15.42 19.60 -29.37
C PHE A 81 -15.93 20.42 -30.55
N SER A 82 -15.95 19.83 -31.76
CA SER A 82 -16.76 20.40 -32.84
C SER A 82 -18.22 20.12 -32.45
N ASP A 83 -19.01 21.17 -32.23
CA ASP A 83 -20.46 21.02 -32.27
C ASP A 83 -20.82 20.64 -33.71
N ALA A 84 -20.85 19.33 -33.97
CA ALA A 84 -21.42 18.76 -35.17
C ALA A 84 -22.93 18.73 -34.95
N ALA A 85 -23.59 19.70 -35.60
CA ALA A 85 -25.01 19.76 -35.98
C ALA A 85 -26.07 19.51 -34.90
#